data_AF-A0A943LWE9-F1
#
_entry.id   AF-A0A943LWE9-F1
#
_cell.length_a   1.000
_cell.length_b   1.000
_cell.length_c   1.000
_cell.angle_alpha   90.00
_cell.angle_beta   90.00
_cell.angle_gamma   90.00
#
_symmetry.space_group_name_H-M   'P 1'
#
loop_
_entity.id
_entity.type
_entity.pdbx_description
1 polymer ?
#
loop_
_entity_poly.entity_id
_entity_poly.type
_entity_poly.pdbx_seq_one_letter_code
_entity_poly.pdbx_strand_id
1 'polypeptide(L)' 'MEPASRPALPRRIFNFYLDGFRSMTLGRTLWAIILIKLFIMFVVLRLLFFPDLLAGKSPEQRSRTVMEQLINHK' A
#
# COMPACT_ATOMS: atom_id res chain seq x y z
N MET A 1 -27.93 33.67 22.48
CA MET A 1 -28.62 32.40 22.16
C MET A 1 -27.66 31.59 21.30
N GLU A 2 -27.00 30.60 21.89
CA GLU A 2 -25.97 29.79 21.23
C GLU A 2 -26.65 28.72 20.38
N PRO A 3 -26.35 28.58 19.07
CA PRO A 3 -26.98 27.56 18.26
C PRO A 3 -26.43 26.20 18.69
N ALA A 4 -27.30 25.38 19.29
CA ALA A 4 -27.01 24.00 19.64
C ALA A 4 -26.42 23.27 18.42
N SER A 5 -25.11 23.01 18.48
CA SER A 5 -24.42 22.15 17.53
C SER A 5 -25.04 20.76 17.65
N ARG A 6 -25.95 20.46 16.72
CA ARG A 6 -26.52 19.12 16.54
C ARG A 6 -25.34 18.16 16.44
N PRO A 7 -25.24 17.13 17.30
CA PRO A 7 -24.16 16.18 17.20
C PRO A 7 -24.21 15.61 15.78
N ALA A 8 -23.18 15.89 14.98
CA ALA A 8 -23.12 15.39 13.63
C ALA A 8 -23.17 13.86 13.71
N LEU A 9 -24.26 13.26 13.24
CA LEU A 9 -24.44 11.80 13.14
C LEU A 9 -23.17 11.05 12.68
N PRO A 10 -22.37 11.54 11.71
CA PRO A 10 -21.12 10.90 11.34
C PRO A 10 -20.08 10.79 12.46
N ARG A 11 -20.00 11.78 13.37
CA ARG A 11 -19.08 11.71 14.53
C ARG A 11 -19.43 10.56 15.46
N ARG A 12 -20.73 10.29 15.66
CA ARG A 12 -21.19 9.22 16.54
C ARG A 12 -20.90 7.84 15.95
N ILE A 13 -21.09 7.68 14.64
CA ILE A 13 -20.77 6.44 13.92
C ILE A 13 -19.26 6.19 13.91
N PHE A 14 -18.46 7.23 13.65
CA PHE A 14 -17.00 7.15 13.69
C PHE A 14 -16.48 6.76 15.07
N ASN A 15 -16.98 7.40 16.13
CA ASN A 15 -16.59 7.08 17.50
C ASN A 15 -17.01 5.66 17.89
N PHE A 16 -18.22 5.21 17.51
CA PHE A 16 -18.66 3.84 17.77
C PHE A 16 -17.80 2.80 17.04
N TYR A 17 -17.40 3.08 15.80
CA TYR A 17 -16.51 2.20 15.03
C TYR A 17 -15.11 2.17 15.65
N LEU A 18 -14.56 3.32 16.03
CA LEU A 18 -13.27 3.40 16.73
C LEU A 18 -13.30 2.71 18.10
N ASP A 19 -14.34 2.94 18.91
CA ASP A 19 -14.47 2.35 20.24
C ASP A 19 -14.74 0.85 20.16
N GLY A 20 -15.58 0.39 19.21
CA GLY A 20 -15.80 -1.03 18.93
C GLY A 20 -14.54 -1.73 18.43
N PHE A 21 -13.81 -1.07 17.53
CA PHE A 21 -12.55 -1.58 17.00
C PHE A 21 -11.44 -1.65 18.07
N ARG A 22 -11.39 -0.68 18.99
CA ARG A 22 -10.35 -0.59 20.03
C ARG A 22 -10.65 -1.46 21.26
N SER A 23 -11.93 -1.66 21.59
CA SER A 23 -12.38 -2.54 22.70
C SER A 23 -12.24 -4.03 22.38
N MET A 24 -12.18 -4.41 21.10
CA MET A 24 -11.97 -5.80 20.70
C MET A 24 -10.48 -6.14 20.62
N THR A 25 -10.03 -7.07 21.47
CA THR A 25 -8.72 -7.72 21.34
C THR A 25 -8.60 -8.45 20.00
N LEU A 26 -9.67 -9.13 19.56
CA LEU A 26 -9.71 -9.83 18.28
C LEU A 26 -9.56 -8.89 17.07
N GLY A 27 -10.21 -7.73 17.10
CA GLY A 27 -10.13 -6.72 16.03
C GLY A 27 -8.72 -6.18 15.86
N ARG A 28 -8.04 -5.87 16.97
CA ARG A 28 -6.62 -5.46 16.96
C ARG A 28 -5.71 -6.55 16.41
N THR A 29 -5.92 -7.81 16.79
CA THR A 29 -5.14 -8.94 16.27
C THR A 29 -5.35 -9.13 14.76
N LEU A 30 -6.60 -9.09 14.29
CA LEU A 30 -6.92 -9.18 12.86
C LEU A 30 -6.29 -8.05 12.06
N TRP A 31 -6.35 -6.82 12.57
CA TRP A 31 -5.73 -5.67 11.90
C TRP A 31 -4.21 -5.76 11.87
N ALA A 32 -3.59 -6.25 12.95
CA ALA A 32 -2.15 -6.53 12.98
C ALA A 32 -1.79 -7.60 11.94
N ILE A 33 -2.57 -8.67 11.81
CA ILE A 33 -2.39 -9.70 10.77
C ILE A 33 -2.51 -9.09 9.37
N ILE A 34 -3.51 -8.23 9.13
CA ILE A 34 -3.68 -7.55 7.84
C ILE A 34 -2.47 -6.65 7.54
N LEU A 35 -2.02 -5.84 8.50
CA LEU A 35 -0.83 -5.00 8.36
C LEU A 35 0.43 -5.84 8.05
N ILE A 36 0.64 -6.92 8.79
CA ILE A 36 1.79 -7.81 8.59
C ILE A 36 1.71 -8.47 7.20
N LYS A 37 0.53 -8.96 6.80
CA LYS A 37 0.32 -9.56 5.48
C LYS A 37 0.56 -8.55 4.36
N LEU A 38 0.04 -7.33 4.49
CA LEU A 38 0.27 -6.24 3.55
C LEU A 38 1.76 -5.88 3.46
N PHE A 39 2.45 -5.81 4.60
CA PHE A 39 3.88 -5.53 4.63
C PHE A 39 4.71 -6.64 3.97
N ILE A 40 4.45 -7.91 4.31
CA ILE A 40 5.13 -9.06 3.70
C ILE A 40 4.84 -9.12 2.20
N MET A 41 3.59 -8.96 1.77
CA MET A 41 3.23 -8.94 0.36
C MET A 41 3.90 -7.78 -0.38
N PHE A 42 3.96 -6.59 0.23
CA PHE A 42 4.66 -5.44 -0.34
C PHE A 42 6.16 -5.70 -0.47
N VAL A 43 6.81 -6.28 0.55
CA VAL A 43 8.23 -6.59 0.54
C VAL A 43 8.57 -7.69 -0.46
N VAL A 44 7.77 -8.76 -0.56
CA VAL A 44 7.97 -9.84 -1.53
C VAL A 44 7.73 -9.34 -2.95
N LEU A 45 6.63 -8.62 -3.21
CA LEU A 45 6.38 -8.03 -4.52
C LEU A 45 7.50 -7.03 -4.86
N ARG A 46 7.93 -6.21 -3.91
CA ARG A 46 9.04 -5.28 -4.14
C ARG A 46 10.37 -6.03 -4.39
N LEU A 47 10.70 -7.06 -3.63
CA LEU A 47 11.96 -7.81 -3.81
C LEU A 47 11.96 -8.71 -5.04
N LEU A 48 10.79 -9.19 -5.50
CA LEU A 48 10.65 -10.01 -6.71
C LEU A 48 10.47 -9.18 -7.99
N PHE A 49 9.88 -7.97 -7.90
CA PHE A 49 9.73 -7.07 -9.04
C PHE A 49 10.88 -6.05 -9.17
N PHE A 50 11.62 -5.76 -8.10
CA PHE A 50 12.81 -4.90 -8.11
C PHE A 50 14.19 -5.61 -8.01
N PRO A 51 14.36 -6.95 -8.09
CA PRO A 51 15.69 -7.56 -8.07
C PRO A 51 16.43 -7.23 -9.37
N ASP A 52 15.72 -7.19 -10.51
CA ASP A 52 16.26 -6.76 -11.81
C ASP A 52 16.63 -5.26 -11.84
N LEU A 53 16.04 -4.43 -10.96
CA LEU A 53 16.35 -3.00 -10.87
C LEU A 53 17.63 -2.70 -10.07
N LEU A 54 18.08 -3.63 -9.22
CA LEU A 54 19.25 -3.45 -8.35
C LEU A 54 20.40 -4.43 -8.63
N ALA A 55 20.13 -5.61 -9.22
CA ALA A 55 21.11 -6.70 -9.36
C ALA A 55 21.87 -6.74 -10.70
N GLY A 56 21.80 -5.70 -11.54
CA GLY A 56 22.89 -5.45 -12.50
C GLY A 56 22.58 -5.55 -13.99
N LYS A 57 21.43 -5.06 -14.45
CA LYS A 57 21.37 -4.35 -15.74
C LYS A 57 20.48 -3.13 -15.57
N SER A 58 21.07 -1.94 -15.63
CA SER A 58 20.28 -0.72 -15.52
C SER A 58 19.20 -0.71 -16.62
N PRO A 59 18.02 -0.12 -16.35
CA PRO A 59 16.99 0.08 -17.36
C PRO A 59 17.53 0.71 -18.65
N GLU A 60 18.62 1.48 -18.56
CA GLU A 60 19.29 2.10 -19.69
C GLU A 60 19.95 1.08 -20.64
N GLN A 61 20.46 -0.05 -20.16
CA GLN A 61 21.08 -1.06 -21.04
C GLN A 61 20.04 -1.87 -21.83
N ARG A 62 18.91 -2.25 -21.22
CA ARG A 62 17.81 -2.92 -21.95
C ARG A 62 17.19 -1.97 -22.99
N SER A 63 16.99 -0.70 -22.63
CA SER A 63 16.47 0.30 -23.58
C SER A 63 17.40 0.48 -24.79
N ARG A 64 18.72 0.61 -24.56
CA ARG A 64 19.71 0.77 -25.63
C ARG A 64 19.78 -0.43 -26.59
N THR A 65 19.72 -1.66 -26.07
CA THR A 65 19.75 -2.87 -26.91
C THR A 65 18.48 -2.99 -27.77
N VAL A 66 17.30 -2.65 -27.24
CA VAL A 66 16.05 -2.66 -28.02
C VAL A 66 16.05 -1.52 -29.05
N MET A 67 16.58 -0.35 -28.70
CA MET A 67 16.74 0.77 -29.65
C MET A 67 17.68 0.39 -30.81
N GLU A 68 18.83 -0.22 -30.52
CA GLU A 68 19.76 -0.69 -31.56
C GLU A 68 19.14 -1.77 -32.45
N GLN A 69 18.36 -2.70 -31.89
CA GLN A 69 17.68 -3.71 -32.69
C GLN A 69 16.56 -3.13 -33.59
N LEU A 70 15.85 -2.09 -33.13
CA LEU A 70 14.82 -1.43 -33.94
C LEU A 70 15.40 -0.51 -35.03
N ILE A 71 16.58 0.08 -34.79
CA ILE A 71 17.26 0.96 -35.76
C ILE A 71 18.02 0.13 -36.81
N ASN A 72 18.57 -1.02 -36.44
CA ASN A 72 19.41 -1.84 -37.32
C ASN A 72 18.62 -2.90 -38.12
N HIS A 73 17.33 -3.09 -37.84
CA HIS A 73 16.46 -3.94 -38.66
C HIS A 73 15.94 -3.16 -39.88
N LYS A 74 16.84 -2.97 -40.86
CA LYS A 74 16.46 -2.55 -42.22
C LYS A 74 15.97 -3.73 -43.04
#